data_AF-A0A965CCY1-F1
#
_entry.id   AF-A0A965CCY1-F1
#
_cell.length_a   1.000
_cell.length_b   1.000
_cell.length_c   1.000
_cell.angle_alpha   90.00
_cell.angle_beta   90.00
_cell.angle_gamma   90.00
#
_symmetry.space_group_name_H-M   'P 1'
#
loop_
_entity.id
_entity.type
_entity.pdbx_description
1 polymer ?
#
loop_
_entity_poly.entity_id
_entity_poly.type
_entity_poly.pdbx_seq_one_letter_code
_entity_poly.pdbx_strand_id
1 'polypeptide(L)' 'SAEHSAFMGNDINDLECMEHAAVAITPADAHPSALAIADFVTQKPGGNGAIREVADVISAAASRG' A
#
# COMPACT_ATOMS: atom_id res chain seq x y z
N SER A 1 -8.29 -8.27 12.91
CA SER A 1 -9.48 -7.55 12.40
C SER A 1 -9.04 -6.66 11.26
N ALA A 2 -9.94 -6.30 10.34
CA ALA A 2 -9.61 -5.39 9.23
C ALA A 2 -9.04 -4.05 9.71
N GLU A 3 -9.34 -3.63 10.95
CA GLU A 3 -8.80 -2.42 11.57
C GLU A 3 -7.26 -2.41 11.75
N HIS A 4 -6.60 -3.58 11.62
CA HIS A 4 -5.14 -3.71 11.70
C HIS A 4 -4.58 -4.40 10.43
N SER A 5 -5.14 -4.10 9.27
CA SER A 5 -4.63 -4.59 7.97
C SER A 5 -4.11 -3.44 7.09
N ALA A 6 -3.09 -3.74 6.32
CA ALA A 6 -2.69 -2.93 5.17
C ALA A 6 -2.81 -3.80 3.91
N PHE A 7 -3.26 -3.19 2.82
CA PHE A 7 -3.36 -3.87 1.52
C PHE A 7 -2.62 -3.04 0.46
N MET A 8 -1.78 -3.70 -0.34
CA MET A 8 -1.07 -3.06 -1.44
C MET A 8 -1.64 -3.55 -2.77
N GLY A 9 -2.37 -2.66 -3.47
CA GLY A 9 -2.96 -2.91 -4.79
C GLY A 9 -2.32 -2.05 -5.87
N ASN A 10 -2.44 -2.45 -7.14
CA ASN A 10 -1.89 -1.69 -8.26
C ASN A 10 -2.90 -1.42 -9.39
N ASP A 11 -4.06 -2.07 -9.42
CA ASP A 11 -5.02 -1.96 -10.52
C ASP A 11 -6.49 -1.98 -10.05
N ILE A 12 -7.43 -1.87 -11.00
CA ILE A 12 -8.87 -1.76 -10.75
C ILE A 12 -9.42 -2.97 -9.99
N ASN A 13 -8.91 -4.18 -10.26
CA ASN A 13 -9.38 -5.39 -9.58
C ASN A 13 -8.99 -5.43 -8.08
N ASP A 14 -8.14 -4.51 -7.63
CA ASP A 14 -7.70 -4.42 -6.24
C ASP A 14 -8.52 -3.42 -5.42
N LEU A 15 -9.32 -2.56 -6.07
CA LEU A 15 -9.99 -1.43 -5.41
C LEU A 15 -10.89 -1.85 -4.26
N GLU A 16 -11.67 -2.92 -4.43
CA GLU A 16 -12.54 -3.42 -3.36
C GLU A 16 -11.73 -3.85 -2.12
N CYS A 17 -10.60 -4.52 -2.31
CA CYS A 17 -9.70 -4.90 -1.22
C CYS A 17 -9.05 -3.68 -0.56
N MET A 18 -8.68 -2.67 -1.36
CA MET A 18 -8.09 -1.43 -0.87
C MET A 18 -9.08 -0.62 -0.03
N GLU A 19 -10.33 -0.48 -0.48
CA GLU A 19 -11.40 0.24 0.24
C GLU A 19 -11.76 -0.42 1.58
N HIS A 20 -11.52 -1.73 1.73
CA HIS A 20 -11.80 -2.48 2.94
C HIS A 20 -10.62 -2.59 3.91
N ALA A 21 -9.40 -2.30 3.48
CA ALA A 21 -8.23 -2.31 4.34
C ALA A 21 -8.18 -1.07 5.25
N ALA A 22 -7.56 -1.17 6.43
CA ALA A 22 -7.34 0.00 7.27
C ALA A 22 -6.30 0.97 6.68
N VAL A 23 -5.37 0.46 5.86
CA VAL A 23 -4.42 1.27 5.10
C VAL A 23 -4.31 0.74 3.67
N ALA A 24 -4.74 1.54 2.71
CA ALA A 24 -4.58 1.28 1.28
C ALA A 24 -3.23 1.81 0.78
N ILE A 25 -2.45 0.95 0.14
CA ILE A 25 -1.11 1.26 -0.36
C ILE A 25 -1.03 0.99 -1.85
N THR A 26 -0.31 1.82 -2.61
CA THR A 26 -0.05 1.54 -4.03
C THR A 26 1.39 1.81 -4.42
N PRO A 27 1.92 1.12 -5.44
CA PRO A 27 3.17 1.53 -6.08
C PRO A 27 3.00 2.83 -6.89
N ALA A 28 4.12 3.51 -7.17
CA ALA A 28 4.14 4.79 -7.89
C ALA A 28 3.57 4.73 -9.31
N ASP A 29 3.64 3.56 -9.95
CA ASP A 29 3.21 3.28 -11.31
C ASP A 29 1.86 2.53 -11.38
N ALA A 30 1.10 2.54 -10.29
CA ALA A 30 -0.23 1.94 -10.24
C ALA A 30 -1.23 2.64 -11.18
N HIS A 31 -2.31 1.93 -11.49
CA HIS A 31 -3.43 2.48 -12.24
C HIS A 31 -3.99 3.74 -11.55
N PRO A 32 -4.39 4.80 -12.30
CA PRO A 32 -4.88 6.05 -11.72
C PRO A 32 -6.01 5.88 -10.69
N SER A 33 -6.90 4.91 -10.90
CA SER A 33 -7.97 4.60 -9.94
C SER A 33 -7.44 4.11 -8.59
N ALA A 34 -6.39 3.29 -8.59
CA ALA A 34 -5.77 2.82 -7.35
C ALA A 34 -5.03 3.97 -6.66
N LEU A 35 -4.27 4.78 -7.41
CA LEU A 35 -3.60 5.98 -6.89
C LEU A 35 -4.59 6.95 -6.24
N ALA A 36 -5.79 7.08 -6.79
CA ALA A 36 -6.81 8.01 -6.30
C ALA A 36 -7.37 7.65 -4.91
N ILE A 37 -7.29 6.37 -4.49
CA ILE A 37 -7.82 5.89 -3.21
C ILE A 37 -6.71 5.46 -2.23
N ALA A 38 -5.44 5.62 -2.61
CA ALA A 38 -4.30 5.22 -1.78
C ALA A 38 -4.12 6.16 -0.58
N ASP A 39 -3.98 5.60 0.61
CA ASP A 39 -3.51 6.34 1.79
C ASP A 39 -2.00 6.60 1.71
N PHE A 40 -1.27 5.66 1.11
CA PHE A 40 0.17 5.76 0.91
C PHE A 40 0.58 5.28 -0.48
N VAL A 41 1.31 6.13 -1.20
CA VAL A 41 1.92 5.79 -2.49
C VAL A 41 3.42 5.67 -2.30
N THR A 42 4.01 4.53 -2.66
CA THR A 42 5.47 4.35 -2.56
C THR A 42 6.19 5.22 -3.58
N GLN A 43 7.44 5.58 -3.32
CA GLN A 43 8.29 6.25 -4.30
C GLN A 43 8.73 5.29 -5.42
N LYS A 44 8.92 4.01 -5.09
CA LYS A 44 9.35 2.99 -6.04
C LYS A 44 8.18 2.42 -6.86
N PRO A 45 8.42 2.00 -8.11
CA PRO A 45 7.42 1.28 -8.90
C PRO A 45 7.24 -0.17 -8.43
N GLY A 46 6.13 -0.78 -8.86
CA GLY A 46 5.83 -2.19 -8.68
C GLY A 46 6.97 -3.07 -9.19
N GLY A 47 7.27 -4.16 -8.47
CA GLY A 47 8.40 -5.05 -8.79
C GLY A 47 9.80 -4.45 -8.57
N ASN A 48 9.91 -3.15 -8.32
CA ASN A 48 11.18 -2.41 -8.20
C ASN A 48 11.45 -1.96 -6.76
N GLY A 49 10.95 -2.73 -5.78
CA GLY A 49 11.19 -2.49 -4.36
C GLY A 49 10.11 -1.70 -3.62
N ALA A 50 8.94 -1.47 -4.22
CA ALA A 50 7.80 -0.84 -3.54
C ALA A 50 7.37 -1.60 -2.27
N ILE A 51 7.23 -2.94 -2.32
CA ILE A 51 6.94 -3.75 -1.11
C ILE A 51 8.04 -3.62 -0.05
N ARG A 52 9.31 -3.55 -0.47
CA ARG A 52 10.45 -3.37 0.45
C ARG A 52 10.36 -2.02 1.17
N GLU A 53 10.05 -0.95 0.43
CA GLU A 53 9.85 0.38 1.01
C GLU A 53 8.77 0.36 2.10
N VAL A 54 7.63 -0.27 1.83
CA VAL A 54 6.54 -0.45 2.81
C VAL A 54 6.99 -1.27 4.02
N ALA A 55 7.67 -2.40 3.78
CA ALA A 55 8.15 -3.28 4.86
C ALA A 55 9.14 -2.57 5.79
N ASP A 56 10.01 -1.72 5.23
CA ASP A 56 10.98 -0.95 6.01
C ASP A 56 10.28 0.11 6.89
N VAL A 57 9.23 0.78 6.36
CA VAL A 57 8.39 1.71 7.15
C VAL A 57 7.70 0.99 8.31
N ILE A 58 7.06 -0.16 8.06
CA ILE A 58 6.37 -0.93 9.09
C ILE A 58 7.36 -1.42 10.15
N SER A 59 8.50 -1.96 9.73
CA SER A 59 9.55 -2.44 10.65
C SER A 59 10.11 -1.32 11.53
N ALA A 60 10.37 -0.15 10.94
CA ALA A 60 10.84 1.02 11.67
C ALA A 60 9.80 1.57 12.64
N ALA A 61 8.51 1.47 12.32
CA ALA A 61 7.42 1.85 13.23
C ALA A 61 7.26 0.84 14.38
N ALA A 62 7.31 -0.47 14.09
CA ALA A 62 7.20 -1.53 15.09
C ALA A 62 8.37 -1.54 16.08
N SER A 63 9.57 -1.16 15.64
CA SER A 63 10.77 -1.10 16.49
C SER A 63 10.82 0.13 17.41
N ARG A 64 9.85 1.04 17.31
CA ARG A 64 9.71 2.22 18.19
C ARG A 64 8.74 1.97 19.36
N GLY A 65 8.27 0.74 19.51
CA GLY A 65 7.45 0.27 20.63
C GLY A 65 8.28 -0.12 21.86
#